data_AF-A0A7S1BY18-F1
#
_entry.id   AF-A0A7S1BY18-F1
#
_cell.length_a   1.000
_cell.length_b   1.000
_cell.length_c   1.000
_cell.angle_alpha   90.00
_cell.angle_beta   90.00
_cell.angle_gamma   90.00
#
_symmetry.space_group_name_H-M   'P 1'
#
loop_
_entity.id
_entity.type
_entity.pdbx_description
1 polymer ?
#
loop_
_entity_poly.entity_id
_entity_poly.type
_entity_poly.pdbx_seq_one_letter_code
_entity_poly.pdbx_strand_id
1 'polypeptide(L)'
;MLRMLKHTFRLGLFSTAITLCSHAYVTPPSYRITGIPAPVRSRRTISSPYSPTASSRLLSQQRLEIETKIDDEKITKLFAWISRAFAGEEEYNNLMAAVAAIFATNLPPESPLNNMLGYAMSNIAPEETQVGSPLPRFERERASLGAMGAAQWTGQFRTRPHSLLDVRGLSSVEDWKLSLPRGCRRTLSGKVDKMDFYVTARPIRGGEPAPHSSLAHFRCVVEHEMRLIAAGGNDPDGFLEALSEGVGRYAGTTRMAGTIREDRIGSPKGKVIAFAHEVVKGRTIRGQWFYSTDEASKCYVWFHSVQDLVRRAIEMENIDIVDLGPSGSDAFSELKERYGFKAVDDWPAVADYMGPFVYEEGQESDTIGGIQSKIFESLM
;
A
#
# COMPACT_ATOMS: atom_id res chain seq x y z
N MET A 1 26.54 -8.46 9.73
CA MET A 1 25.24 -7.79 9.94
C MET A 1 24.63 -7.31 8.62
N LEU A 2 24.79 -8.09 7.53
CA LEU A 2 24.28 -7.84 6.17
C LEU A 2 23.54 -9.10 5.64
N ARG A 3 22.97 -9.90 6.56
CA ARG A 3 22.33 -11.19 6.29
C ARG A 3 20.81 -11.21 6.54
N MET A 4 20.18 -10.06 6.85
CA MET A 4 18.73 -9.97 7.09
C MET A 4 17.92 -9.32 5.96
N LEU A 5 18.46 -9.22 4.74
CA LEU A 5 17.73 -8.74 3.56
C LEU A 5 17.22 -9.87 2.64
N LYS A 6 17.26 -11.13 3.10
CA LYS A 6 16.93 -12.31 2.26
C LYS A 6 15.55 -12.95 2.50
N HIS A 7 14.70 -12.41 3.38
CA HIS A 7 13.45 -13.12 3.75
C HIS A 7 12.12 -12.37 3.62
N THR A 8 12.05 -11.20 2.98
CA THR A 8 10.77 -10.48 2.85
C THR A 8 10.16 -10.43 1.44
N PHE A 9 10.78 -11.04 0.42
CA PHE A 9 10.16 -11.08 -0.92
C PHE A 9 10.23 -12.48 -1.55
N ARG A 10 9.23 -13.31 -1.22
CA ARG A 10 8.77 -14.44 -2.02
C ARG A 10 7.25 -14.57 -1.85
N LEU A 11 6.51 -13.65 -2.48
CA LEU A 11 5.08 -13.83 -2.71
C LEU A 11 4.79 -13.42 -4.15
N GLY A 12 4.63 -14.43 -5.00
CA GLY A 12 4.30 -14.29 -6.41
C GLY A 12 2.89 -13.77 -6.56
N LEU A 13 2.79 -12.55 -7.11
CA LEU A 13 1.75 -12.04 -8.02
C LEU A 13 2.00 -10.55 -8.38
N PHE A 14 3.11 -9.96 -7.92
CA PHE A 14 3.72 -8.74 -8.44
C PHE A 14 5.07 -8.96 -9.18
N SER A 15 5.48 -10.22 -9.37
CA SER A 15 6.80 -10.57 -9.94
C SER A 15 6.90 -10.42 -11.47
N THR A 16 5.83 -10.05 -12.18
CA THR A 16 5.87 -9.94 -13.65
C THR A 16 5.80 -8.50 -14.17
N ALA A 17 5.68 -7.49 -13.31
CA ALA A 17 5.66 -6.10 -13.75
C ALA A 17 6.54 -5.14 -12.94
N ILE A 18 7.06 -5.49 -11.76
CA ILE A 18 8.14 -4.73 -11.11
C ILE A 18 9.26 -5.71 -10.79
N THR A 19 10.06 -6.04 -11.81
CA THR A 19 11.34 -6.70 -11.59
C THR A 19 12.28 -5.65 -11.02
N LEU A 20 12.52 -5.69 -9.70
CA LEU A 20 13.73 -5.11 -9.13
C LEU A 20 14.91 -5.85 -9.78
N CYS A 21 15.45 -5.27 -10.86
CA CYS A 21 16.72 -5.71 -11.42
C CYS A 21 17.82 -5.43 -10.41
N SER A 22 18.03 -6.36 -9.48
CA SER A 22 19.23 -6.46 -8.67
C SER A 22 20.41 -6.92 -9.54
N HIS A 23 20.84 -6.09 -10.49
CA HIS A 23 22.11 -6.21 -11.19
C HIS A 23 22.73 -4.81 -11.37
N ALA A 24 22.94 -4.12 -10.24
CA ALA A 24 23.98 -3.12 -10.13
C ALA A 24 25.01 -3.67 -9.14
N TYR A 25 26.16 -4.10 -9.66
CA TYR A 25 27.27 -4.59 -8.85
C TYR A 25 27.77 -3.48 -7.92
N VAL A 26 27.53 -3.64 -6.62
CA VAL A 26 28.29 -2.98 -5.56
C VAL A 26 29.21 -4.05 -4.95
N THR A 27 30.49 -4.03 -5.30
CA THR A 27 31.51 -4.91 -4.69
C THR A 27 32.15 -4.26 -3.46
N PRO A 28 32.21 -4.98 -2.33
CA PRO A 28 33.29 -4.83 -1.35
C PRO A 28 33.98 -6.20 -1.07
N PRO A 29 35.11 -6.24 -0.33
CA PRO A 29 36.41 -6.65 -0.86
C PRO A 29 36.67 -8.17 -0.87
N SER A 30 37.51 -8.54 -1.82
CA SER A 30 38.31 -9.76 -1.99
C SER A 30 38.21 -10.86 -0.92
N TYR A 31 37.61 -11.99 -1.31
CA TYR A 31 37.98 -13.30 -0.76
C TYR A 31 38.30 -14.26 -1.90
N ARG A 32 39.54 -14.76 -1.87
CA ARG A 32 40.07 -15.83 -2.71
C ARG A 32 39.63 -17.15 -2.08
N ILE A 33 38.85 -17.97 -2.79
CA ILE A 33 38.66 -19.37 -2.44
C ILE A 33 38.97 -20.22 -3.66
N THR A 34 39.97 -21.07 -3.48
CA THR A 34 40.51 -22.06 -4.42
C THR A 34 39.67 -23.33 -4.45
N GLY A 35 39.50 -23.88 -5.65
CA GLY A 35 39.49 -25.32 -5.91
C GLY A 35 38.16 -26.07 -5.76
N ILE A 36 37.71 -26.67 -6.86
CA ILE A 36 37.61 -28.13 -7.11
C ILE A 36 37.03 -28.32 -8.53
N PRO A 37 37.41 -29.38 -9.28
CA PRO A 37 37.43 -29.35 -10.75
C PRO A 37 36.16 -29.92 -11.39
N ALA A 38 35.89 -29.50 -12.62
CA ALA A 38 34.93 -30.13 -13.51
C ALA A 38 35.64 -30.68 -14.77
N PRO A 39 35.10 -31.74 -15.39
CA PRO A 39 35.88 -32.65 -16.22
C PRO A 39 36.06 -32.19 -17.67
N VAL A 40 37.15 -32.68 -18.21
CA VAL A 40 37.66 -32.59 -19.58
C VAL A 40 36.60 -32.95 -20.61
N ARG A 41 36.35 -32.07 -21.58
CA ARG A 41 35.80 -32.46 -22.89
C ARG A 41 36.51 -31.77 -24.04
N SER A 42 36.75 -32.59 -25.05
CA SER A 42 37.67 -32.49 -26.17
C SER A 42 37.46 -31.31 -27.12
N ARG A 43 38.59 -30.77 -27.59
CA ARG A 43 38.79 -29.75 -28.63
C ARG A 43 38.15 -30.10 -29.98
N ARG A 44 37.51 -29.11 -30.61
CA ARG A 44 37.61 -28.85 -32.05
C ARG A 44 37.78 -27.33 -32.25
N THR A 45 38.98 -26.96 -32.68
CA THR A 45 39.39 -25.61 -33.07
C THR A 45 38.94 -25.33 -34.51
N ILE A 46 38.01 -24.40 -34.69
CA ILE A 46 37.79 -23.69 -35.96
C ILE A 46 38.18 -22.24 -35.70
N SER A 47 39.28 -21.80 -36.30
CA SER A 47 39.78 -20.44 -36.26
C SER A 47 38.97 -19.55 -37.19
N SER A 48 38.13 -18.68 -36.60
CA SER A 48 37.47 -17.57 -37.31
C SER A 48 38.21 -16.26 -36.98
N PRO A 49 38.63 -15.46 -37.96
CA PRO A 49 39.24 -14.15 -37.73
C PRO A 49 38.14 -13.10 -37.59
N TYR A 50 37.46 -13.09 -36.44
CA TYR A 50 36.63 -11.95 -36.05
C TYR A 50 37.46 -11.02 -35.17
N SER A 51 37.87 -9.89 -35.73
CA SER A 51 38.46 -8.78 -34.97
C SER A 51 37.44 -8.23 -33.97
N PRO A 52 37.67 -8.31 -32.65
CA PRO A 52 36.85 -7.60 -31.70
C PRO A 52 37.34 -6.16 -31.66
N THR A 53 36.80 -5.29 -32.53
CA THR A 53 36.74 -3.86 -32.23
C THR A 53 35.71 -3.64 -31.14
N ALA A 54 36.02 -4.18 -29.96
CA ALA A 54 35.33 -3.91 -28.72
C ALA A 54 35.70 -2.49 -28.31
N SER A 55 34.97 -1.51 -28.86
CA SER A 55 34.82 -0.20 -28.24
C SER A 55 33.96 -0.41 -26.99
N SER A 56 34.51 -1.09 -25.99
CA SER A 56 34.05 -1.07 -24.61
C SER A 56 34.30 0.36 -24.12
N ARG A 57 33.43 1.29 -24.53
CA ARG A 57 33.27 2.56 -23.83
C ARG A 57 32.99 2.15 -22.39
N LEU A 58 34.00 2.31 -21.54
CA LEU A 58 33.83 2.33 -20.10
C LEU A 58 32.71 3.35 -19.86
N LEU A 59 31.48 2.84 -19.71
CA LEU A 59 30.38 3.63 -19.19
C LEU A 59 30.87 4.04 -17.82
N SER A 60 31.37 5.26 -17.73
CA SER A 60 31.78 5.84 -16.46
C SER A 60 30.58 5.68 -15.54
N GLN A 61 30.74 4.87 -14.49
CA GLN A 61 29.72 4.72 -13.47
C GLN A 61 29.52 6.10 -12.86
N GLN A 62 28.47 6.79 -13.28
CA GLN A 62 28.13 8.09 -12.74
C GLN A 62 27.54 7.86 -11.35
N ARG A 63 28.14 8.46 -10.33
CA ARG A 63 27.60 8.47 -8.99
C ARG A 63 26.51 9.53 -8.90
N LEU A 64 25.31 9.12 -8.56
CA LEU A 64 24.19 10.04 -8.32
C LEU A 64 24.14 10.44 -6.84
N GLU A 65 23.85 11.72 -6.60
CA GLU A 65 23.62 12.26 -5.27
C GLU A 65 22.11 12.40 -5.05
N ILE A 66 21.56 11.67 -4.09
CA ILE A 66 20.11 11.61 -3.84
C ILE A 66 19.74 12.55 -2.69
N GLU A 67 18.78 13.44 -2.95
CA GLU A 67 18.16 14.28 -1.93
C GLU A 67 17.05 13.51 -1.19
N THR A 68 17.25 13.23 0.09
CA THR A 68 16.33 12.44 0.94
C THR A 68 15.18 13.28 1.53
N LYS A 69 14.73 14.28 0.77
CA LYS A 69 13.64 15.18 1.16
C LYS A 69 12.49 15.02 0.20
N ILE A 70 11.30 14.79 0.76
CA ILE A 70 10.05 14.74 0.00
C ILE A 70 9.27 16.04 0.18
N ASP A 71 8.70 16.52 -0.93
CA ASP A 71 7.82 17.68 -1.00
C ASP A 71 6.70 17.40 -2.01
N ASP A 72 5.77 18.36 -2.14
CA ASP A 72 4.59 18.22 -2.99
C ASP A 72 4.95 17.98 -4.47
N GLU A 73 6.00 18.65 -4.95
CA GLU A 73 6.48 18.52 -6.32
C GLU A 73 7.05 17.12 -6.58
N LYS A 74 7.87 16.59 -5.67
CA LYS A 74 8.45 15.24 -5.78
C LYS A 74 7.40 14.14 -5.68
N ILE A 75 6.38 14.31 -4.83
CA ILE A 75 5.22 13.39 -4.77
C ILE A 75 4.49 13.39 -6.11
N THR A 76 4.25 14.58 -6.69
CA THR A 76 3.59 14.73 -7.98
C THR A 76 4.39 14.08 -9.11
N LYS A 77 5.71 14.30 -9.15
CA LYS A 77 6.63 13.67 -10.09
C LYS A 77 6.64 12.14 -9.96
N LEU A 78 6.65 11.64 -8.74
CA LEU A 78 6.61 10.19 -8.49
C LEU A 78 5.27 9.59 -8.92
N PHE A 79 4.15 10.25 -8.61
CA PHE A 79 2.84 9.82 -9.08
C PHE A 79 2.76 9.82 -10.61
N ALA A 80 3.28 10.85 -11.28
CA ALA A 80 3.33 10.91 -12.73
C ALA A 80 4.05 9.68 -13.29
N TRP A 81 5.21 9.33 -12.74
CA TRP A 81 5.95 8.13 -13.11
C TRP A 81 5.15 6.84 -12.88
N ILE A 82 4.57 6.66 -11.69
CA ILE A 82 3.78 5.47 -11.35
C ILE A 82 2.50 5.37 -12.20
N SER A 83 1.91 6.49 -12.59
CA SER A 83 0.72 6.52 -13.46
C SER A 83 1.00 5.96 -14.86
N ARG A 84 2.21 6.19 -15.39
CA ARG A 84 2.66 5.61 -16.67
C ARG A 84 2.85 4.10 -16.55
N ALA A 85 3.45 3.65 -15.46
CA ALA A 85 3.57 2.22 -15.15
C ALA A 85 2.17 1.54 -15.08
N PHE A 86 1.19 2.21 -14.46
CA PHE A 86 -0.21 1.73 -14.41
C PHE A 86 -0.91 1.76 -15.76
N ALA A 87 -0.47 2.61 -16.68
CA ALA A 87 -0.92 2.63 -18.07
C ALA A 87 -0.29 1.50 -18.91
N GLY A 88 0.60 0.68 -18.33
CA GLY A 88 1.25 -0.44 -19.00
C GLY A 88 2.53 -0.07 -19.75
N GLU A 89 3.09 1.13 -19.52
CA GLU A 89 4.34 1.58 -20.13
C GLU A 89 5.53 0.96 -19.36
N GLU A 90 6.09 -0.14 -19.90
CA GLU A 90 7.06 -1.01 -19.21
C GLU A 90 8.33 -0.30 -18.73
N GLU A 91 8.77 0.73 -19.45
CA GLU A 91 9.94 1.53 -19.10
C GLU A 91 9.78 2.28 -17.77
N TYR A 92 8.54 2.51 -17.32
CA TYR A 92 8.23 3.16 -16.04
C TYR A 92 8.16 2.17 -14.86
N ASN A 93 8.32 0.87 -15.10
CA ASN A 93 8.30 -0.15 -14.03
C ASN A 93 9.57 -0.19 -13.15
N ASN A 94 10.56 0.66 -13.45
CA ASN A 94 11.81 0.73 -12.68
C ASN A 94 11.77 1.85 -11.63
N LEU A 95 11.46 1.48 -10.38
CA LEU A 95 11.42 2.45 -9.26
C LEU A 95 12.77 3.12 -9.00
N MET A 96 13.90 2.44 -9.23
CA MET A 96 15.22 3.06 -9.06
C MET A 96 15.49 4.13 -10.12
N ALA A 97 14.98 3.93 -11.35
CA ALA A 97 15.03 4.95 -12.40
C ALA A 97 14.16 6.16 -12.03
N ALA A 98 12.97 5.94 -11.47
CA ALA A 98 12.13 7.01 -10.94
C ALA A 98 12.86 7.79 -9.84
N VAL A 99 13.48 7.09 -8.88
CA VAL A 99 14.25 7.71 -7.79
C VAL A 99 15.38 8.57 -8.34
N ALA A 100 16.16 8.03 -9.28
CA ALA A 100 17.24 8.77 -9.93
C ALA A 100 16.72 10.00 -10.69
N ALA A 101 15.60 9.88 -11.43
CA ALA A 101 15.02 10.98 -12.19
C ALA A 101 14.50 12.12 -11.30
N ILE A 102 13.97 11.80 -10.13
CA ILE A 102 13.20 12.73 -9.29
C ILE A 102 14.05 13.34 -8.18
N PHE A 103 14.94 12.54 -7.57
CA PHE A 103 15.66 12.91 -6.35
C PHE A 103 17.16 13.13 -6.57
N ALA A 104 17.72 12.83 -7.75
CA ALA A 104 19.12 13.11 -7.99
C ALA A 104 19.38 14.60 -8.24
N THR A 105 20.33 15.18 -7.50
CA THR A 105 20.69 16.62 -7.63
C THR A 105 21.68 16.89 -8.75
N ASN A 106 22.36 15.86 -9.24
CA ASN A 106 23.45 15.94 -10.21
C ASN A 106 23.16 15.18 -11.52
N LEU A 107 21.88 14.96 -11.84
CA LEU A 107 21.46 14.32 -13.07
C LEU A 107 21.57 15.30 -14.26
N PRO A 108 22.27 14.94 -15.36
CA PRO A 108 22.40 15.82 -16.52
C PRO A 108 21.03 16.18 -17.12
N PRO A 109 20.76 17.44 -17.49
CA PRO A 109 19.48 17.86 -18.07
C PRO A 109 19.03 17.00 -19.25
N GLU A 110 19.95 16.69 -20.16
CA GLU A 110 19.72 15.87 -21.37
C GLU A 110 19.70 14.35 -21.11
N SER A 111 19.67 13.92 -19.84
CA SER A 111 19.63 12.49 -19.53
C SER A 111 18.32 11.85 -20.01
N PRO A 112 18.35 10.57 -20.45
CA PRO A 112 17.13 9.85 -20.81
C PRO A 112 16.08 9.84 -19.68
N LEU A 113 16.52 9.82 -18.42
CA LEU A 113 15.64 9.85 -17.25
C LEU A 113 14.88 11.17 -17.11
N ASN A 114 15.52 12.31 -17.38
CA ASN A 114 14.83 13.61 -17.40
C ASN A 114 13.81 13.69 -18.53
N ASN A 115 14.12 13.15 -19.71
CA ASN A 115 13.19 13.09 -20.83
C ASN A 115 11.95 12.23 -20.47
N MET A 116 12.17 11.07 -19.86
CA MET A 116 11.08 10.20 -19.37
C MET A 116 10.23 10.89 -18.30
N LEU A 117 10.85 11.59 -17.35
CA LEU A 117 10.13 12.32 -16.32
C LEU A 117 9.33 13.48 -16.92
N GLY A 118 9.91 14.23 -17.86
CA GLY A 118 9.22 15.29 -18.59
C GLY A 118 7.97 14.79 -19.32
N TYR A 119 8.08 13.66 -20.01
CA TYR A 119 6.94 13.00 -20.66
C TYR A 119 5.88 12.52 -19.65
N ALA A 120 6.30 11.92 -18.53
CA ALA A 120 5.36 11.50 -17.50
C ALA A 120 4.58 12.71 -16.93
N MET A 121 5.29 13.81 -16.65
CA MET A 121 4.70 15.05 -16.15
C MET A 121 3.75 15.71 -17.15
N SER A 122 4.05 15.67 -18.46
CA SER A 122 3.13 16.19 -19.48
C SER A 122 1.84 15.38 -19.63
N ASN A 123 1.82 14.15 -19.12
CA ASN A 123 0.69 13.22 -19.20
C ASN A 123 0.07 12.91 -17.82
N ILE A 124 0.36 13.72 -16.80
CA ILE A 124 -0.21 13.52 -15.47
C ILE A 124 -1.71 13.82 -15.47
N ALA A 125 -2.49 12.95 -14.85
CA ALA A 125 -3.92 13.18 -14.67
C ALA A 125 -4.18 14.26 -13.60
N PRO A 126 -5.31 14.98 -13.65
CA PRO A 126 -5.71 15.89 -12.58
C PRO A 126 -5.76 15.18 -11.21
N GLU A 127 -5.62 15.94 -10.12
CA GLU A 127 -5.33 15.39 -8.78
C GLU A 127 -6.31 14.31 -8.29
N GLU A 128 -7.60 14.47 -8.58
CA GLU A 128 -8.66 13.52 -8.20
C GLU A 128 -9.05 12.53 -9.31
N THR A 129 -8.40 12.59 -10.47
CA THR A 129 -8.68 11.66 -11.58
C THR A 129 -8.08 10.29 -11.29
N GLN A 130 -8.90 9.25 -11.43
CA GLN A 130 -8.50 7.87 -11.25
C GLN A 130 -7.57 7.42 -12.40
N VAL A 131 -6.57 6.59 -12.10
CA VAL A 131 -5.60 6.06 -13.07
C VAL A 131 -5.50 4.55 -12.98
N GLY A 132 -4.96 3.94 -14.03
CA GLY A 132 -4.75 2.50 -14.11
C GLY A 132 -5.94 1.75 -14.71
N SER A 133 -5.69 0.46 -14.95
CA SER A 133 -6.65 -0.38 -15.67
C SER A 133 -7.82 -0.79 -14.77
N PRO A 134 -9.05 -0.85 -15.32
CA PRO A 134 -10.16 -1.43 -14.60
C PRO A 134 -9.92 -2.91 -14.25
N LEU A 135 -10.33 -3.32 -13.05
CA LEU A 135 -10.18 -4.71 -12.59
C LEU A 135 -11.53 -5.38 -12.35
N PRO A 136 -11.71 -6.63 -12.77
CA PRO A 136 -12.95 -7.36 -12.50
C PRO A 136 -13.08 -7.64 -11.00
N ARG A 137 -14.32 -7.74 -10.52
CA ARG A 137 -14.63 -7.88 -9.09
C ARG A 137 -13.95 -9.08 -8.44
N PHE A 138 -13.98 -10.25 -9.07
CA PHE A 138 -13.40 -11.47 -8.50
C PHE A 138 -11.88 -11.33 -8.27
N GLU A 139 -11.17 -10.57 -9.11
CA GLU A 139 -9.75 -10.27 -8.88
C GLU A 139 -9.56 -9.36 -7.68
N ARG A 140 -10.45 -8.38 -7.50
CA ARG A 140 -10.45 -7.48 -6.35
C ARG A 140 -10.72 -8.21 -5.04
N GLU A 141 -11.74 -9.07 -5.02
CA GLU A 141 -12.07 -9.93 -3.89
C GLU A 141 -10.89 -10.85 -3.55
N ARG A 142 -10.32 -11.54 -4.55
CA ARG A 142 -9.13 -12.38 -4.36
C ARG A 142 -7.96 -11.58 -3.78
N ALA A 143 -7.74 -10.36 -4.27
CA ALA A 143 -6.74 -9.44 -3.75
C ALA A 143 -7.08 -8.88 -2.36
N SER A 144 -8.28 -9.08 -1.81
CA SER A 144 -8.61 -8.71 -0.43
C SER A 144 -8.42 -9.86 0.57
N LEU A 145 -8.35 -11.13 0.13
CA LEU A 145 -8.32 -12.33 0.98
C LEU A 145 -6.98 -12.62 1.70
N GLY A 146 -6.10 -11.63 1.89
CA GLY A 146 -4.84 -11.85 2.63
C GLY A 146 -4.25 -10.68 3.37
N ALA A 147 -3.00 -10.83 3.88
CA ALA A 147 -2.19 -9.65 4.25
C ALA A 147 -2.03 -8.87 2.98
N MET A 148 -2.67 -7.71 2.90
CA MET A 148 -2.69 -6.99 1.64
C MET A 148 -3.19 -7.87 0.47
N GLY A 149 -4.06 -8.85 0.70
CA GLY A 149 -4.45 -9.83 -0.32
C GLY A 149 -3.69 -11.15 -0.42
N ALA A 150 -2.61 -11.35 0.31
CA ALA A 150 -1.83 -12.60 0.30
C ALA A 150 -2.33 -13.76 1.22
N ALA A 151 -3.54 -14.28 1.02
CA ALA A 151 -4.09 -15.51 1.65
C ALA A 151 -4.14 -15.67 3.21
N GLN A 152 -3.83 -14.66 4.03
CA GLN A 152 -3.88 -14.76 5.51
C GLN A 152 -5.23 -15.07 6.14
N TRP A 153 -6.33 -14.87 5.43
CA TRP A 153 -7.67 -15.12 5.95
C TRP A 153 -7.93 -16.62 6.11
N THR A 154 -7.07 -17.44 5.50
CA THR A 154 -7.01 -18.89 5.69
C THR A 154 -6.24 -19.33 6.93
N GLY A 155 -5.60 -18.40 7.67
CA GLY A 155 -4.71 -18.72 8.79
C GLY A 155 -3.36 -19.32 8.38
N GLN A 156 -3.07 -19.47 7.08
CA GLN A 156 -1.87 -20.13 6.57
C GLN A 156 -0.56 -19.40 6.93
N PHE A 157 -0.61 -18.08 7.16
CA PHE A 157 0.55 -17.29 7.59
C PHE A 157 0.26 -16.64 8.93
N ARG A 158 1.10 -16.94 9.94
CA ARG A 158 1.01 -16.28 11.25
C ARG A 158 1.35 -14.80 11.11
N THR A 159 0.36 -13.95 11.36
CA THR A 159 0.54 -12.51 11.55
C THR A 159 0.78 -12.16 13.00
N ARG A 160 1.13 -10.88 13.21
CA ARG A 160 0.94 -10.24 14.51
C ARG A 160 -0.54 -10.27 14.91
N PRO A 161 -0.86 -10.25 16.22
CA PRO A 161 -2.23 -10.14 16.69
C PRO A 161 -2.98 -8.97 16.05
N HIS A 162 -4.26 -9.19 15.76
CA HIS A 162 -5.16 -8.15 15.26
C HIS A 162 -5.81 -7.41 16.43
N SER A 163 -6.13 -6.14 16.22
CA SER A 163 -6.85 -5.33 17.20
C SER A 163 -8.36 -5.35 16.91
N LEU A 164 -9.11 -6.11 17.71
CA LEU A 164 -10.52 -6.42 17.49
C LEU A 164 -11.41 -5.76 18.54
N LEU A 165 -12.56 -5.22 18.12
CA LEU A 165 -13.63 -4.74 18.99
C LEU A 165 -14.91 -5.57 18.73
N ASP A 166 -15.47 -6.14 19.78
CA ASP A 166 -16.77 -6.81 19.74
C ASP A 166 -17.88 -5.78 19.94
N VAL A 167 -18.77 -5.66 18.95
CA VAL A 167 -19.84 -4.65 18.95
C VAL A 167 -21.21 -5.20 19.32
N ARG A 168 -21.36 -6.52 19.54
CA ARG A 168 -22.66 -7.17 19.82
C ARG A 168 -23.37 -6.66 21.07
N GLY A 169 -22.60 -6.14 22.03
CA GLY A 169 -23.11 -5.59 23.29
C GLY A 169 -23.37 -4.08 23.27
N LEU A 170 -23.20 -3.42 22.12
CA LEU A 170 -23.30 -1.97 21.97
C LEU A 170 -24.56 -1.62 21.20
N SER A 171 -25.37 -0.68 21.71
CA SER A 171 -26.55 -0.18 21.00
C SER A 171 -26.27 1.14 20.26
N SER A 172 -25.20 1.83 20.63
CA SER A 172 -24.78 3.08 20.00
C SER A 172 -23.27 3.31 20.12
N VAL A 173 -22.73 4.20 19.28
CA VAL A 173 -21.34 4.66 19.40
C VAL A 173 -21.08 5.37 20.74
N GLU A 174 -22.12 5.94 21.37
CA GLU A 174 -22.00 6.58 22.68
C GLU A 174 -21.81 5.54 23.80
N ASP A 175 -22.42 4.35 23.70
CA ASP A 175 -22.16 3.24 24.63
C ASP A 175 -20.69 2.83 24.59
N TRP A 176 -20.13 2.72 23.37
CA TRP A 176 -18.71 2.45 23.19
C TRP A 176 -17.87 3.55 23.84
N LYS A 177 -18.12 4.82 23.53
CA LYS A 177 -17.40 5.94 24.14
C LYS A 177 -17.46 5.88 25.66
N LEU A 178 -18.63 5.65 26.25
CA LEU A 178 -18.81 5.58 27.71
C LEU A 178 -17.99 4.44 28.36
N SER A 179 -17.79 3.32 27.67
CA SER A 179 -16.94 2.22 28.14
C SER A 179 -15.44 2.56 28.20
N LEU A 180 -14.98 3.57 27.46
CA LEU A 180 -13.56 3.91 27.35
C LEU A 180 -13.03 4.69 28.58
N PRO A 181 -11.72 4.64 28.86
CA PRO A 181 -11.10 5.50 29.87
C PRO A 181 -11.36 6.99 29.62
N ARG A 182 -11.46 7.79 30.70
CA ARG A 182 -11.75 9.25 30.64
C ARG A 182 -10.88 10.01 29.62
N GLY A 183 -9.60 9.64 29.50
CA GLY A 183 -8.67 10.24 28.54
C GLY A 183 -9.12 10.07 27.09
N CYS A 184 -9.49 8.85 26.71
CA CYS A 184 -9.99 8.51 25.38
C CYS A 184 -11.32 9.21 25.08
N ARG A 185 -12.27 9.18 26.03
CA ARG A 185 -13.56 9.88 25.91
C ARG A 185 -13.39 11.37 25.61
N ARG A 186 -12.50 12.03 26.34
CA ARG A 186 -12.22 13.45 26.15
C ARG A 186 -11.57 13.76 24.80
N THR A 187 -10.80 12.83 24.22
CA THR A 187 -10.26 12.98 22.86
C THR A 187 -11.39 12.92 21.84
N LEU A 188 -12.26 11.90 21.93
CA LEU A 188 -13.39 11.73 21.00
C LEU A 188 -14.38 12.89 21.12
N SER A 189 -15.00 13.08 22.29
CA SER A 189 -16.02 14.12 22.48
C SER A 189 -15.49 15.56 22.49
N GLY A 190 -14.21 15.74 22.86
CA GLY A 190 -13.64 17.07 23.08
C GLY A 190 -12.83 17.62 21.92
N LYS A 191 -12.26 16.75 21.08
CA LYS A 191 -11.40 17.14 19.96
C LYS A 191 -11.96 16.67 18.63
N VAL A 192 -12.33 15.40 18.52
CA VAL A 192 -12.86 14.83 17.26
C VAL A 192 -14.21 15.45 16.91
N ASP A 193 -15.18 15.41 17.83
CA ASP A 193 -16.55 15.90 17.59
C ASP A 193 -16.63 17.43 17.34
N LYS A 194 -15.51 18.17 17.48
CA LYS A 194 -15.43 19.61 17.20
C LYS A 194 -14.76 19.95 15.87
N MET A 195 -14.20 18.95 15.19
CA MET A 195 -13.60 19.13 13.88
C MET A 195 -14.68 19.05 12.80
N ASP A 196 -14.58 19.89 11.78
CA ASP A 196 -15.51 19.91 10.63
C ASP A 196 -15.04 18.92 9.55
N PHE A 197 -15.07 17.63 9.90
CA PHE A 197 -14.74 16.55 8.99
C PHE A 197 -15.91 16.23 8.06
N TYR A 198 -15.61 16.06 6.78
CA TYR A 198 -16.53 15.52 5.78
C TYR A 198 -16.00 14.17 5.32
N VAL A 199 -16.80 13.12 5.48
CA VAL A 199 -16.48 11.78 5.01
C VAL A 199 -17.26 11.49 3.73
N THR A 200 -16.56 11.14 2.67
CA THR A 200 -17.18 10.66 1.43
C THR A 200 -16.90 9.17 1.26
N ALA A 201 -17.98 8.40 1.11
CA ALA A 201 -17.93 6.99 0.75
C ALA A 201 -17.65 6.84 -0.75
N ARG A 202 -16.63 6.09 -1.14
CA ARG A 202 -16.30 5.77 -2.53
C ARG A 202 -16.18 4.27 -2.70
N PRO A 203 -17.31 3.62 -3.01
CA PRO A 203 -17.38 2.23 -3.45
C PRO A 203 -16.29 1.83 -4.46
N ILE A 204 -15.57 0.74 -4.21
CA ILE A 204 -14.69 0.14 -5.22
C ILE A 204 -15.52 -0.79 -6.09
N ARG A 205 -15.69 -0.44 -7.37
CA ARG A 205 -16.51 -1.21 -8.32
C ARG A 205 -15.65 -2.16 -9.16
N GLY A 206 -16.26 -3.27 -9.56
CA GLY A 206 -15.66 -4.15 -10.57
C GLY A 206 -15.78 -3.50 -11.96
N GLY A 207 -14.77 -3.66 -12.80
CA GLY A 207 -14.78 -3.10 -14.16
C GLY A 207 -14.50 -1.59 -14.22
N GLU A 208 -14.16 -0.95 -13.08
CA GLU A 208 -13.71 0.44 -13.00
C GLU A 208 -12.31 0.52 -12.35
N PRO A 209 -11.51 1.57 -12.62
CA PRO A 209 -10.35 1.91 -11.81
C PRO A 209 -10.73 2.13 -10.34
N ALA A 210 -9.81 1.91 -9.40
CA ALA A 210 -10.14 2.11 -8.00
C ALA A 210 -10.33 3.61 -7.69
N PRO A 211 -11.29 3.99 -6.83
CA PRO A 211 -11.55 5.40 -6.53
C PRO A 211 -10.35 6.14 -5.93
N HIS A 212 -9.51 5.44 -5.18
CA HIS A 212 -8.27 5.96 -4.62
C HIS A 212 -7.04 5.79 -5.52
N SER A 213 -7.23 5.42 -6.79
CA SER A 213 -6.14 5.42 -7.78
C SER A 213 -5.84 6.82 -8.32
N SER A 214 -5.71 7.82 -7.44
CA SER A 214 -5.46 9.21 -7.84
C SER A 214 -4.28 9.83 -7.07
N LEU A 215 -3.81 11.00 -7.51
CA LEU A 215 -2.69 11.71 -6.87
C LEU A 215 -3.03 12.10 -5.43
N ALA A 216 -4.28 12.52 -5.17
CA ALA A 216 -4.73 12.91 -3.83
C ALA A 216 -4.50 11.79 -2.80
N HIS A 217 -4.79 10.54 -3.19
CA HIS A 217 -4.64 9.37 -2.33
C HIS A 217 -3.19 8.89 -2.28
N PHE A 218 -2.48 8.92 -3.42
CA PHE A 218 -1.05 8.61 -3.46
C PHE A 218 -0.26 9.48 -2.49
N ARG A 219 -0.57 10.78 -2.45
CA ARG A 219 0.00 11.73 -1.50
C ARG A 219 -0.25 11.32 -0.05
N CYS A 220 -1.48 10.96 0.30
CA CYS A 220 -1.81 10.49 1.65
C CYS A 220 -0.98 9.25 2.04
N VAL A 221 -0.78 8.30 1.12
CA VAL A 221 0.02 7.09 1.39
C VAL A 221 1.49 7.44 1.59
N VAL A 222 2.09 8.18 0.65
CA VAL A 222 3.52 8.46 0.67
C VAL A 222 3.90 9.33 1.87
N GLU A 223 3.14 10.39 2.16
CA GLU A 223 3.39 11.21 3.36
C GLU A 223 3.25 10.38 4.63
N HIS A 224 2.27 9.49 4.70
CA HIS A 224 2.06 8.63 5.86
C HIS A 224 3.23 7.69 6.09
N GLU A 225 3.70 6.97 5.07
CA GLU A 225 4.83 6.05 5.20
C GLU A 225 6.15 6.79 5.47
N MET A 226 6.36 7.95 4.85
CA MET A 226 7.52 8.81 5.11
C MET A 226 7.59 9.25 6.57
N ARG A 227 6.45 9.64 7.15
CA ARG A 227 6.36 10.04 8.56
C ARG A 227 6.64 8.88 9.51
N LEU A 228 6.24 7.65 9.17
CA LEU A 228 6.39 6.49 10.04
C LEU A 228 7.76 5.81 9.94
N ILE A 229 8.30 5.65 8.74
CA ILE A 229 9.50 4.86 8.47
C ILE A 229 10.74 5.75 8.43
N ALA A 230 10.70 6.88 7.71
CA ALA A 230 11.85 7.76 7.56
C ALA A 230 12.04 8.74 8.72
N ALA A 231 11.43 8.46 9.89
CA ALA A 231 11.34 9.34 11.06
C ALA A 231 12.74 9.79 11.55
N GLY A 232 13.23 10.91 11.02
CA GLY A 232 14.58 11.44 11.27
C GLY A 232 15.23 12.15 10.08
N GLY A 233 14.68 12.02 8.86
CA GLY A 233 14.98 12.85 7.68
C GLY A 233 16.39 12.77 7.08
N ASN A 234 17.31 12.07 7.74
CA ASN A 234 18.74 12.04 7.39
C ASN A 234 19.27 10.64 7.06
N ASP A 235 18.42 9.62 7.06
CA ASP A 235 18.81 8.25 6.70
C ASP A 235 18.36 7.93 5.26
N PRO A 236 19.27 7.83 4.29
CA PRO A 236 18.94 7.45 2.92
C PRO A 236 18.30 6.07 2.82
N ASP A 237 18.68 5.12 3.67
CA ASP A 237 18.13 3.76 3.61
C ASP A 237 16.68 3.75 4.08
N GLY A 238 16.39 4.38 5.23
CA GLY A 238 15.01 4.57 5.71
C GLY A 238 14.13 5.39 4.74
N PHE A 239 14.71 6.37 4.03
CA PHE A 239 13.99 7.13 3.00
C PHE A 239 13.57 6.25 1.82
N LEU A 240 14.49 5.43 1.29
CA LEU A 240 14.20 4.53 0.17
C LEU A 240 13.24 3.41 0.57
N GLU A 241 13.37 2.90 1.80
CA GLU A 241 12.43 1.93 2.37
C GLU A 241 11.02 2.52 2.47
N ALA A 242 10.88 3.72 3.05
CA ALA A 242 9.60 4.41 3.16
C ALA A 242 8.95 4.66 1.79
N LEU A 243 9.74 5.04 0.79
CA LEU A 243 9.25 5.27 -0.57
C LEU A 243 8.77 3.98 -1.22
N SER A 244 9.55 2.91 -1.09
CA SER A 244 9.20 1.60 -1.62
C SER A 244 7.93 1.05 -0.97
N GLU A 245 7.82 1.17 0.36
CA GLU A 245 6.62 0.79 1.11
C GLU A 245 5.41 1.63 0.70
N GLY A 246 5.55 2.96 0.56
CA GLY A 246 4.47 3.85 0.12
C GLY A 246 3.95 3.51 -1.26
N VAL A 247 4.85 3.33 -2.24
CA VAL A 247 4.48 2.93 -3.61
C VAL A 247 3.85 1.54 -3.62
N GLY A 248 4.46 0.58 -2.92
CA GLY A 248 3.97 -0.80 -2.85
C GLY A 248 2.59 -0.90 -2.22
N ARG A 249 2.34 -0.16 -1.12
CA ARG A 249 1.04 -0.09 -0.45
C ARG A 249 0.01 0.56 -1.35
N TYR A 250 0.31 1.72 -1.92
CA TYR A 250 -0.58 2.37 -2.87
C TYR A 250 -1.00 1.41 -3.99
N ALA A 251 -0.04 0.79 -4.67
CA ALA A 251 -0.31 -0.15 -5.77
C ALA A 251 -1.05 -1.42 -5.32
N GLY A 252 -0.77 -1.92 -4.11
CA GLY A 252 -1.51 -3.04 -3.54
C GLY A 252 -2.96 -2.67 -3.27
N THR A 253 -3.19 -1.50 -2.66
CA THR A 253 -4.53 -1.07 -2.24
C THR A 253 -5.48 -0.86 -3.40
N THR A 254 -5.02 -0.34 -4.54
CA THR A 254 -5.85 -0.07 -5.71
C THR A 254 -6.39 -1.34 -6.37
N ARG A 255 -5.90 -2.51 -5.97
CA ARG A 255 -6.33 -3.81 -6.50
C ARG A 255 -7.39 -4.48 -5.65
N MET A 256 -7.74 -3.95 -4.48
CA MET A 256 -8.62 -4.63 -3.53
C MET A 256 -10.09 -4.27 -3.73
N ALA A 257 -10.97 -5.10 -3.17
CA ALA A 257 -12.40 -4.81 -3.03
C ALA A 257 -12.68 -4.01 -1.75
N GLY A 258 -13.86 -3.41 -1.66
CA GLY A 258 -14.33 -2.68 -0.48
C GLY A 258 -14.84 -1.28 -0.79
N THR A 259 -14.66 -0.37 0.15
CA THR A 259 -15.07 1.02 0.08
C THR A 259 -13.95 1.92 0.60
N ILE A 260 -13.67 3.01 -0.10
CA ILE A 260 -12.78 4.06 0.39
C ILE A 260 -13.59 5.08 1.15
N ARG A 261 -13.17 5.44 2.37
CA ARG A 261 -13.70 6.57 3.12
C ARG A 261 -12.69 7.71 3.01
N GLU A 262 -13.03 8.75 2.27
CA GLU A 262 -12.19 9.94 2.14
C GLU A 262 -12.55 10.94 3.25
N ASP A 263 -11.59 11.35 4.06
CA ASP A 263 -11.72 12.45 5.02
C ASP A 263 -11.25 13.77 4.37
N ARG A 264 -12.09 14.80 4.49
CA ARG A 264 -11.82 16.18 4.06
C ARG A 264 -12.15 17.14 5.22
N ILE A 265 -11.53 18.32 5.26
CA ILE A 265 -11.85 19.36 6.27
C ILE A 265 -12.51 20.56 5.60
N GLY A 266 -13.56 21.10 6.22
CA GLY A 266 -14.18 22.38 5.88
C GLY A 266 -15.11 22.38 4.66
N SER A 267 -14.98 21.41 3.74
CA SER A 267 -15.90 21.24 2.61
C SER A 267 -15.86 19.82 2.05
N PRO A 268 -16.99 19.29 1.55
CA PRO A 268 -17.01 18.05 0.75
C PRO A 268 -16.14 18.10 -0.51
N LYS A 269 -15.84 19.31 -1.03
CA LYS A 269 -14.96 19.53 -2.18
C LYS A 269 -13.54 19.98 -1.77
N GLY A 270 -13.24 20.03 -0.47
CA GLY A 270 -11.92 20.38 0.05
C GLY A 270 -10.90 19.27 -0.21
N LYS A 271 -9.60 19.51 -0.04
CA LYS A 271 -8.55 18.51 -0.30
C LYS A 271 -8.75 17.21 0.51
N VAL A 272 -8.49 16.05 -0.11
CA VAL A 272 -8.40 14.76 0.62
C VAL A 272 -7.20 14.83 1.56
N ILE A 273 -7.44 14.68 2.85
CA ILE A 273 -6.39 14.74 3.89
C ILE A 273 -6.08 13.38 4.50
N ALA A 274 -7.03 12.45 4.41
CA ALA A 274 -6.83 11.07 4.80
C ALA A 274 -7.84 10.18 4.07
N PHE A 275 -7.56 8.89 4.05
CA PHE A 275 -8.56 7.90 3.70
C PHE A 275 -8.37 6.59 4.46
N ALA A 276 -9.49 5.91 4.69
CA ALA A 276 -9.51 4.52 5.12
C ALA A 276 -9.97 3.62 3.98
N HIS A 277 -9.35 2.46 3.82
CA HIS A 277 -9.90 1.41 2.97
C HIS A 277 -10.67 0.44 3.86
N GLU A 278 -11.93 0.23 3.58
CA GLU A 278 -12.79 -0.62 4.40
C GLU A 278 -13.29 -1.82 3.63
N VAL A 279 -13.33 -2.97 4.29
CA VAL A 279 -13.82 -4.23 3.73
C VAL A 279 -14.79 -4.85 4.71
N VAL A 280 -15.99 -5.16 4.25
CA VAL A 280 -16.96 -5.95 5.01
C VAL A 280 -17.01 -7.35 4.41
N LYS A 281 -16.78 -8.37 5.23
CA LYS A 281 -16.92 -9.78 4.81
C LYS A 281 -17.41 -10.62 5.98
N GLY A 282 -18.40 -11.46 5.74
CA GLY A 282 -19.04 -12.25 6.79
C GLY A 282 -19.68 -11.35 7.84
N ARG A 283 -19.28 -11.52 9.11
CA ARG A 283 -19.77 -10.73 10.26
C ARG A 283 -18.72 -9.76 10.78
N THR A 284 -17.73 -9.43 9.96
CA THR A 284 -16.64 -8.54 10.34
C THR A 284 -16.53 -7.38 9.36
N ILE A 285 -16.40 -6.17 9.91
CA ILE A 285 -15.96 -4.99 9.17
C ILE A 285 -14.51 -4.69 9.52
N ARG A 286 -13.68 -4.54 8.49
CA ARG A 286 -12.26 -4.24 8.63
C ARG A 286 -11.98 -2.84 8.15
N GLY A 287 -11.45 -1.99 9.04
CA GLY A 287 -10.82 -0.71 8.68
C GLY A 287 -9.42 -0.95 8.14
N GLN A 288 -9.35 -1.63 6.99
CA GLN A 288 -8.09 -2.07 6.40
C GLN A 288 -7.29 -0.90 5.83
N TRP A 289 -6.20 -0.54 6.53
CA TRP A 289 -5.32 0.56 6.15
C TRP A 289 -5.94 1.94 6.26
N PHE A 290 -5.17 2.82 6.87
CA PHE A 290 -5.52 4.21 7.06
C PHE A 290 -4.28 5.03 6.69
N TYR A 291 -4.45 5.94 5.74
CA TYR A 291 -3.37 6.80 5.27
C TYR A 291 -3.78 8.24 5.44
N SER A 292 -2.82 9.10 5.78
CA SER A 292 -3.11 10.48 6.12
C SER A 292 -1.91 11.37 5.87
N THR A 293 -2.19 12.58 5.38
CA THR A 293 -1.19 13.63 5.23
C THR A 293 -0.61 14.04 6.59
N ASP A 294 0.53 14.74 6.55
CA ASP A 294 1.16 15.29 7.76
C ASP A 294 0.24 16.28 8.47
N GLU A 295 -0.52 17.07 7.72
CA GLU A 295 -1.52 17.99 8.25
C GLU A 295 -2.62 17.24 9.01
N ALA A 296 -3.18 16.20 8.38
CA ALA A 296 -4.27 15.41 8.94
C ALA A 296 -3.88 14.76 10.27
N SER A 297 -2.63 14.29 10.39
CA SER A 297 -2.09 13.65 11.61
C SER A 297 -2.20 14.52 12.86
N LYS A 298 -2.26 15.86 12.69
CA LYS A 298 -2.39 16.84 13.77
C LYS A 298 -3.85 17.12 14.16
N CYS A 299 -4.80 16.68 13.34
CA CYS A 299 -6.23 16.97 13.49
C CYS A 299 -7.04 15.83 14.10
N TYR A 300 -6.42 14.77 14.65
CA TYR A 300 -7.12 13.62 15.24
C TYR A 300 -7.95 12.81 14.23
N VAL A 301 -7.66 12.91 12.93
CA VAL A 301 -8.42 12.24 11.85
C VAL A 301 -8.47 10.71 12.00
N TRP A 302 -7.43 10.09 12.56
CA TRP A 302 -7.44 8.64 12.81
C TRP A 302 -8.52 8.25 13.84
N PHE A 303 -8.66 9.04 14.91
CA PHE A 303 -9.70 8.81 15.92
C PHE A 303 -11.10 9.05 15.36
N HIS A 304 -11.23 10.04 14.47
CA HIS A 304 -12.46 10.28 13.71
C HIS A 304 -12.85 9.06 12.86
N SER A 305 -11.92 8.57 12.03
CA SER A 305 -12.13 7.41 11.17
C SER A 305 -12.48 6.15 11.97
N VAL A 306 -11.81 5.89 13.09
CA VAL A 306 -12.15 4.77 13.98
C VAL A 306 -13.54 4.93 14.61
N GLN A 307 -13.90 6.13 15.07
CA GLN A 307 -15.22 6.39 15.62
C GLN A 307 -16.32 6.19 14.58
N ASP A 308 -16.12 6.66 13.34
CA ASP A 308 -17.07 6.46 12.24
C ASP A 308 -17.23 4.99 11.86
N LEU A 309 -16.11 4.25 11.80
CA LEU A 309 -16.10 2.81 11.54
C LEU A 309 -16.89 2.04 12.61
N VAL A 310 -16.65 2.32 13.90
CA VAL A 310 -17.37 1.67 15.01
C VAL A 310 -18.86 2.00 14.97
N ARG A 311 -19.20 3.27 14.74
CA ARG A 311 -20.61 3.71 14.59
C ARG A 311 -21.32 2.90 13.52
N ARG A 312 -20.74 2.81 12.32
CA ARG A 312 -21.34 2.04 11.21
C ARG A 312 -21.41 0.55 11.50
N ALA A 313 -20.40 -0.01 12.16
CA ALA A 313 -20.43 -1.42 12.56
C ALA A 313 -21.61 -1.74 13.49
N ILE A 314 -21.90 -0.86 14.45
CA ILE A 314 -23.04 -0.99 15.38
C ILE A 314 -24.38 -0.83 14.63
N GLU A 315 -24.44 0.08 13.66
CA GLU A 315 -25.64 0.30 12.84
C GLU A 315 -25.94 -0.86 11.86
N MET A 316 -24.94 -1.70 11.56
CA MET A 316 -25.10 -2.87 10.68
C MET A 316 -25.51 -4.11 11.47
N GLU A 317 -26.74 -4.60 11.25
CA GLU A 317 -27.31 -5.75 11.98
C GLU A 317 -26.51 -7.06 11.87
N ASN A 318 -25.70 -7.20 10.82
CA ASN A 318 -24.94 -8.42 10.52
C ASN A 318 -23.47 -8.37 10.93
N ILE A 319 -23.02 -7.33 11.64
CA ILE A 319 -21.62 -7.17 12.06
C ILE A 319 -21.45 -7.41 13.56
N ASP A 320 -20.53 -8.29 13.90
CA ASP A 320 -20.16 -8.62 15.28
C ASP A 320 -18.84 -7.98 15.68
N ILE A 321 -17.89 -7.89 14.74
CA ILE A 321 -16.51 -7.51 15.01
C ILE A 321 -16.06 -6.36 14.13
N VAL A 322 -15.39 -5.39 14.73
CA VAL A 322 -14.57 -4.39 14.03
C VAL A 322 -13.10 -4.78 14.13
N ASP A 323 -12.43 -4.94 12.99
CA ASP A 323 -11.02 -5.30 12.91
C ASP A 323 -10.17 -4.12 12.38
N LEU A 324 -9.26 -3.61 13.21
CA LEU A 324 -8.28 -2.57 12.82
C LEU A 324 -6.97 -3.14 12.29
N GLY A 325 -6.94 -4.44 12.02
CA GLY A 325 -5.78 -5.19 11.57
C GLY A 325 -4.65 -5.27 12.61
N PRO A 326 -3.51 -5.82 12.19
CA PRO A 326 -2.32 -5.88 13.04
C PRO A 326 -1.72 -4.48 13.25
N SER A 327 -0.93 -4.34 14.31
CA SER A 327 -0.21 -3.10 14.60
C SER A 327 1.26 -3.19 14.20
N GLY A 328 1.78 -2.10 13.63
CA GLY A 328 3.18 -1.97 13.22
C GLY A 328 4.15 -1.85 14.41
N SER A 329 3.67 -1.44 15.58
CA SER A 329 4.45 -1.30 16.81
C SER A 329 3.61 -1.56 18.06
N ASP A 330 4.27 -1.88 19.16
CA ASP A 330 3.62 -2.12 20.46
C ASP A 330 2.88 -0.87 20.97
N ALA A 331 3.47 0.31 20.78
CA ALA A 331 2.84 1.58 21.14
C ALA A 331 1.49 1.80 20.42
N PHE A 332 1.37 1.34 19.17
CA PHE A 332 0.11 1.44 18.43
C PHE A 332 -0.90 0.37 18.88
N SER A 333 -0.44 -0.83 19.26
CA SER A 333 -1.28 -1.84 19.92
C SER A 333 -1.86 -1.33 21.23
N GLU A 334 -1.02 -0.77 22.11
CA GLU A 334 -1.44 -0.18 23.39
C GLU A 334 -2.40 1.00 23.20
N LEU A 335 -2.19 1.79 22.15
CA LEU A 335 -3.13 2.85 21.77
C LEU A 335 -4.49 2.25 21.43
N LYS A 336 -4.57 1.28 20.51
CA LYS A 336 -5.84 0.65 20.10
C LYS A 336 -6.54 -0.02 21.29
N GLU A 337 -5.80 -0.69 22.17
CA GLU A 337 -6.34 -1.34 23.37
C GLU A 337 -7.02 -0.36 24.34
N ARG A 338 -6.45 0.85 24.52
CA ARG A 338 -7.09 1.92 25.31
C ARG A 338 -8.42 2.41 24.72
N TYR A 339 -8.68 2.13 23.45
CA TYR A 339 -9.96 2.41 22.77
C TYR A 339 -10.86 1.16 22.65
N GLY A 340 -10.58 0.12 23.44
CA GLY A 340 -11.40 -1.08 23.54
C GLY A 340 -11.06 -2.19 22.55
N PHE A 341 -10.08 -1.99 21.67
CA PHE A 341 -9.68 -3.00 20.68
C PHE A 341 -8.65 -3.97 21.28
N LYS A 342 -9.09 -5.17 21.61
CA LYS A 342 -8.23 -6.22 22.18
C LYS A 342 -7.26 -6.75 21.13
N ALA A 343 -5.99 -6.93 21.50
CA ALA A 343 -5.03 -7.64 20.68
C ALA A 343 -5.32 -9.16 20.75
N VAL A 344 -5.63 -9.78 19.62
CA VAL A 344 -6.01 -11.19 19.53
C VAL A 344 -5.08 -11.92 18.56
N ASP A 345 -4.32 -12.89 19.07
CA ASP A 345 -3.38 -13.70 18.26
C ASP A 345 -4.13 -14.62 17.29
N ASP A 346 -5.11 -15.38 17.82
CA ASP A 346 -5.99 -16.25 17.04
C ASP A 346 -7.24 -15.50 16.57
N TRP A 347 -7.00 -14.37 15.90
CA TRP A 347 -8.06 -13.51 15.39
C TRP A 347 -9.05 -14.22 14.45
N PRO A 348 -8.69 -15.23 13.63
CA PRO A 348 -9.68 -15.93 12.79
C PRO A 348 -10.74 -16.69 13.59
N ALA A 349 -10.46 -17.04 14.84
CA ALA A 349 -11.44 -17.68 15.73
C ALA A 349 -12.47 -16.68 16.30
N VAL A 350 -12.18 -15.38 16.23
CA VAL A 350 -13.04 -14.30 16.77
C VAL A 350 -13.72 -13.52 15.65
N ALA A 351 -12.96 -13.13 14.62
CA ALA A 351 -13.43 -12.39 13.47
C ALA A 351 -13.96 -13.34 12.38
N ASP A 352 -15.28 -13.43 12.25
CA ASP A 352 -15.91 -14.23 11.20
C ASP A 352 -15.80 -13.53 9.85
N TYR A 353 -14.87 -14.03 9.05
CA TYR A 353 -14.68 -13.67 7.66
C TYR A 353 -15.10 -14.77 6.69
N MET A 354 -15.82 -15.81 7.12
CA MET A 354 -16.19 -16.94 6.25
C MET A 354 -17.37 -16.61 5.32
N GLY A 355 -18.23 -15.66 5.70
CA GLY A 355 -19.35 -15.21 4.85
C GLY A 355 -18.93 -14.37 3.63
N PRO A 356 -19.90 -13.94 2.80
CA PRO A 356 -19.61 -13.22 1.55
C PRO A 356 -19.05 -11.81 1.80
N PHE A 357 -18.46 -11.22 0.77
CA PHE A 357 -18.21 -9.77 0.76
C PHE A 357 -19.54 -9.03 0.76
N VAL A 358 -19.63 -7.97 1.57
CA VAL A 358 -20.80 -7.09 1.62
C VAL A 358 -20.45 -5.78 0.92
N TYR A 359 -21.34 -5.35 0.05
CA TYR A 359 -21.21 -4.16 -0.78
C TYR A 359 -22.36 -3.19 -0.49
N GLU A 360 -22.11 -1.90 -0.59
CA GLU A 360 -23.13 -0.85 -0.51
C GLU A 360 -24.10 -0.93 -1.71
N GLU A 361 -25.34 -0.48 -1.51
CA GLU A 361 -26.38 -0.50 -2.54
C GLU A 361 -25.91 0.23 -3.81
N GLY A 362 -26.12 -0.39 -4.99
CA GLY A 362 -25.63 0.14 -6.26
C GLY A 362 -24.16 -0.19 -6.59
N GLN A 363 -23.48 -1.01 -5.78
CA GLN A 363 -22.23 -1.69 -6.19
C GLN A 363 -22.47 -2.96 -7.01
N GLU A 364 -23.69 -3.33 -7.36
CA GLU A 364 -23.99 -4.54 -8.14
C GLU A 364 -23.81 -4.34 -9.65
N SER A 365 -22.71 -4.83 -10.22
CA SER A 365 -22.50 -5.17 -11.65
C SER A 365 -21.12 -5.84 -11.80
N ASP A 366 -20.91 -7.01 -12.42
CA ASP A 366 -21.62 -7.67 -13.51
C ASP A 366 -22.00 -9.13 -13.21
N THR A 367 -23.16 -9.50 -13.74
CA THR A 367 -23.87 -10.80 -13.68
C THR A 367 -23.14 -12.01 -14.24
N ILE A 368 -21.88 -11.88 -14.70
CA ILE A 368 -21.13 -12.99 -15.32
C ILE A 368 -20.17 -13.66 -14.32
N GLY A 369 -19.72 -12.95 -13.29
CA GLY A 369 -18.81 -13.51 -12.26
C GLY A 369 -19.50 -14.40 -11.21
N GLY A 370 -20.80 -14.20 -10.98
CA GLY A 370 -21.53 -14.89 -9.91
C GLY A 370 -21.68 -16.41 -10.13
N ILE A 371 -21.68 -16.88 -11.37
CA ILE A 371 -21.77 -18.32 -11.67
C ILE A 371 -20.44 -19.01 -11.40
N GLN A 372 -19.31 -18.40 -11.76
CA GLN A 372 -17.99 -18.99 -11.51
C GLN A 372 -17.60 -18.96 -10.02
N SER A 373 -17.97 -17.90 -9.29
CA SER A 373 -17.71 -17.83 -7.84
C SER A 373 -18.45 -18.95 -7.08
N LYS A 374 -19.73 -19.18 -7.40
CA LYS A 374 -20.52 -20.27 -6.82
C LYS A 374 -19.95 -21.67 -7.13
N ILE A 375 -19.37 -21.86 -8.31
CA ILE A 375 -18.69 -23.11 -8.66
C ILE A 375 -17.40 -23.27 -7.83
N PHE A 376 -16.62 -22.20 -7.66
CA PHE A 376 -15.37 -22.25 -6.88
C PHE A 376 -15.63 -22.47 -5.39
N GLU A 377 -16.66 -21.83 -4.82
CA GLU A 377 -17.11 -22.06 -3.44
C GLU A 377 -17.68 -23.47 -3.22
N SER A 378 -18.23 -24.11 -4.26
CA SER A 378 -18.70 -25.51 -4.17
C SER A 378 -17.59 -26.56 -4.26
N LEU A 379 -16.37 -26.15 -4.63
CA LEU A 379 -15.21 -27.04 -4.87
C LEU A 379 -14.15 -26.97 -3.75
N MET A 380 -14.26 -26.02 -2.82
CA MET A 380 -13.45 -25.95 -1.59
C MET A 380 -14.30 -26.37 -0.40
#